data_AF-A0A1W9KRY8-F1
#
_entry.id   AF-A0A1W9KRY8-F1
#
_cell.length_a   1.000
_cell.length_b   1.000
_cell.length_c   1.000
_cell.angle_alpha   90.00
_cell.angle_beta   90.00
_cell.angle_gamma   90.00
#
_symmetry.space_group_name_H-M   'P 1'
#
loop_
_entity.id
_entity.type
_entity.pdbx_description
1 polymer ?
#
loop_
_entity_poly.entity_id
_entity_poly.type
_entity_poly.pdbx_seq_one_letter_code
_entity_poly.pdbx_strand_id
1 'polypeptide(L)'
;MKRPTTYPSMSAEQFRNALERLGWQQADFADRAGLTRQTVNRWATGFAPPPPWAGAWLETLLDLAALRDKYLSKPSAAPATDSTRSPGAI
;
A
#
# COMPACT_ATOMS: atom_id res chain seq x y z
N MET A 1 33.90 11.98 -8.35
CA MET A 1 33.37 11.77 -6.98
C MET A 1 32.13 10.88 -7.07
N LYS A 2 32.18 9.66 -6.53
CA LYS A 2 30.99 8.81 -6.39
C LYS A 2 30.25 9.27 -5.13
N ARG A 3 29.06 9.87 -5.27
CA ARG A 3 28.25 10.23 -4.11
C ARG A 3 27.90 8.93 -3.38
N PRO A 4 28.05 8.83 -2.05
CA PRO A 4 27.47 7.72 -1.31
C PRO A 4 25.96 7.89 -1.34
N THR A 5 25.31 7.36 -2.38
CA THR A 5 23.85 7.25 -2.47
C THR A 5 23.41 6.01 -1.70
N THR A 6 23.78 5.93 -0.42
CA THR A 6 23.19 4.94 0.48
C THR A 6 21.84 5.50 0.95
N TYR A 7 20.94 5.77 0.01
CA TYR A 7 19.53 5.79 0.35
C TYR A 7 19.11 4.32 0.45
N PRO A 8 18.44 3.90 1.52
CA PRO A 8 17.97 2.53 1.64
C PRO A 8 17.07 2.24 0.44
N SER A 9 17.57 1.39 -0.46
CA SER A 9 16.77 0.88 -1.58
C SER A 9 15.82 -0.17 -1.02
N MET A 10 14.53 -0.02 -1.33
CA MET A 10 13.50 -1.02 -1.01
C MET A 10 13.91 -2.38 -1.56
N SER A 11 13.72 -3.45 -0.78
CA SER A 11 14.01 -4.81 -1.24
C SER A 11 12.97 -5.28 -2.27
N ALA A 12 13.29 -6.32 -3.03
CA ALA A 12 12.34 -6.92 -3.98
C ALA A 12 11.06 -7.44 -3.28
N GLU A 13 11.20 -7.96 -2.07
CA GLU A 13 10.08 -8.43 -1.26
C GLU A 13 9.21 -7.27 -0.80
N GLN A 14 9.81 -6.22 -0.25
CA GLN A 14 9.10 -5.00 0.14
C GLN A 14 8.36 -4.39 -1.04
N PHE A 15 8.99 -4.37 -2.22
CA PHE A 15 8.38 -3.88 -3.45
C PHE A 15 7.13 -4.68 -3.84
N ARG A 16 7.21 -6.02 -3.85
CA ARG A 16 6.05 -6.88 -4.15
C ARG A 16 4.94 -6.70 -3.14
N ASN A 17 5.27 -6.66 -1.84
CA ASN A 17 4.29 -6.48 -0.78
C ASN A 17 3.60 -5.11 -0.86
N ALA A 18 4.32 -4.06 -1.23
CA ALA A 18 3.74 -2.74 -1.45
C ALA A 18 2.73 -2.73 -2.61
N LEU A 19 3.06 -3.40 -3.72
CA LEU A 19 2.13 -3.55 -4.85
C LEU A 19 0.87 -4.34 -4.44
N GLU A 20 1.03 -5.45 -3.72
CA GLU A 20 -0.09 -6.25 -3.24
C GLU A 20 -1.03 -5.46 -2.33
N ARG A 21 -0.48 -4.68 -1.38
CA ARG A 21 -1.27 -3.81 -0.49
C ARG A 21 -2.02 -2.71 -1.24
N LEU A 22 -1.49 -2.24 -2.36
CA LEU A 22 -2.17 -1.29 -3.25
C LEU A 22 -3.16 -1.97 -4.21
N GLY A 23 -3.21 -3.30 -4.25
CA GLY A 23 -3.98 -4.08 -5.21
C GLY A 23 -3.46 -3.97 -6.64
N TRP A 24 -2.18 -3.67 -6.82
CA TRP A 24 -1.54 -3.45 -8.12
C TRP A 24 -0.74 -4.67 -8.58
N GLN A 25 -0.76 -4.90 -9.89
CA GLN A 25 0.17 -5.79 -10.56
C GLN A 25 1.46 -5.03 -10.92
N GLN A 26 2.54 -5.77 -11.20
CA GLN A 26 3.80 -5.17 -11.71
C GLN A 26 3.57 -4.35 -13.00
N ALA A 27 2.61 -4.79 -13.82
CA ALA A 27 2.16 -4.10 -15.01
C ALA A 27 1.58 -2.71 -14.71
N ASP A 28 0.70 -2.61 -13.70
CA ASP A 28 0.08 -1.33 -13.33
C ASP A 28 1.12 -0.33 -12.85
N PHE A 29 2.11 -0.79 -12.09
CA PHE A 29 3.23 0.04 -11.68
C PHE A 29 4.04 0.51 -12.90
N ALA A 30 4.36 -0.40 -13.82
CA ALA A 30 5.12 -0.06 -15.03
C ALA A 30 4.40 1.03 -15.85
N ASP A 31 3.10 0.83 -16.08
CA ASP A 31 2.27 1.73 -16.88
C ASP A 31 2.15 3.12 -16.20
N ARG A 32 1.94 3.16 -14.88
CA ARG A 32 1.85 4.42 -14.11
C ARG A 32 3.19 5.13 -13.96
N ALA A 33 4.30 4.38 -13.89
CA ALA A 33 5.65 4.94 -13.77
C ALA A 33 6.26 5.34 -15.11
N GLY A 34 5.61 5.02 -16.24
CA GLY A 34 6.19 5.20 -17.58
C GLY A 34 7.41 4.30 -17.83
N LEU A 35 7.43 3.11 -17.24
CA LEU A 35 8.52 2.14 -17.33
C LEU A 35 8.11 0.91 -18.13
N THR A 36 9.10 0.13 -18.56
CA THR A 36 8.84 -1.18 -19.15
C THR A 36 8.52 -2.21 -18.07
N ARG A 37 7.68 -3.19 -18.40
CA ARG A 37 7.41 -4.34 -17.52
C ARG A 37 8.67 -5.13 -17.18
N GLN A 38 9.63 -5.21 -18.10
CA GLN A 38 10.91 -5.89 -17.86
C GLN A 38 11.73 -5.18 -16.77
N THR A 39 11.75 -3.85 -16.77
CA THR A 39 12.41 -3.06 -15.72
C THR A 39 11.82 -3.39 -14.35
N VAL A 40 10.49 -3.38 -14.23
CA VAL A 40 9.79 -3.67 -12.97
C VAL A 40 9.98 -5.13 -12.55
N ASN A 41 9.97 -6.06 -13.50
CA ASN A 41 10.20 -7.48 -13.22
C ASN A 41 11.61 -7.73 -12.65
N ARG A 42 12.64 -7.05 -13.16
CA ARG A 42 14.00 -7.12 -12.60
C ARG A 42 14.07 -6.65 -11.15
N TRP A 43 13.24 -5.68 -10.77
CA TRP A 43 13.13 -5.25 -9.37
C TRP A 43 12.38 -6.27 -8.52
N ALA A 44 11.23 -6.72 -9.00
CA ALA A 44 10.40 -7.69 -8.30
C ALA A 44 11.07 -9.06 -8.13
N THR A 45 12.06 -9.41 -8.96
CA THR A 45 12.83 -10.67 -8.84
C THR A 45 14.13 -10.50 -8.05
N GLY A 46 14.50 -9.28 -7.68
CA GLY A 46 15.77 -8.98 -7.00
C GLY A 46 17.00 -9.01 -7.92
N PHE A 47 16.82 -9.10 -9.24
CA PHE A 47 17.92 -8.99 -10.21
C PHE A 47 18.60 -7.61 -10.14
N ALA A 48 17.83 -6.56 -9.86
CA ALA A 48 18.34 -5.23 -9.58
C ALA A 48 17.49 -4.56 -8.49
N PRO A 49 18.06 -3.79 -7.57
CA PRO A 49 17.26 -3.05 -6.60
C PRO A 49 16.44 -1.96 -7.30
N PRO A 50 15.19 -1.71 -6.87
CA PRO A 50 14.45 -0.54 -7.31
C PRO A 50 15.18 0.74 -6.88
N PRO A 51 15.16 1.79 -7.70
CA PRO A 51 15.76 3.07 -7.36
C PRO A 51 15.01 3.72 -6.17
N PRO A 52 15.68 4.60 -5.38
CA PRO A 52 15.07 5.18 -4.17
C PRO A 52 13.74 5.90 -4.41
N TRP A 53 13.58 6.55 -5.56
CA TRP A 53 12.33 7.24 -5.91
C TRP A 53 11.14 6.28 -6.03
N ALA A 54 11.37 5.05 -6.51
CA ALA A 54 10.30 4.07 -6.70
C ALA A 54 9.79 3.57 -5.35
N GLY A 55 10.69 3.32 -4.40
CA GLY A 55 10.34 3.00 -3.03
C GLY A 55 9.59 4.14 -2.35
N ALA A 56 10.13 5.36 -2.40
CA ALA A 56 9.49 6.54 -1.81
C ALA A 56 8.08 6.82 -2.37
N TRP A 57 7.91 6.59 -3.68
CA TRP A 57 6.60 6.76 -4.32
C TRP A 57 5.59 5.72 -3.85
N LEU A 58 5.98 4.44 -3.75
CA LEU A 58 5.10 3.38 -3.23
C LEU A 58 4.73 3.62 -1.76
N GLU A 59 5.68 4.01 -0.91
CA GLU A 59 5.40 4.33 0.49
C GLU A 59 4.41 5.51 0.60
N THR A 60 4.59 6.56 -0.21
CA THR A 60 3.64 7.69 -0.23
C THR A 60 2.23 7.24 -0.61
N LEU A 61 2.09 6.33 -1.58
CA LEU A 61 0.79 5.80 -1.99
C LEU A 61 0.15 4.94 -0.90
N LEU A 62 0.95 4.17 -0.15
CA LEU A 62 0.47 3.39 0.99
C LEU A 62 -0.01 4.30 2.12
N ASP A 63 0.72 5.38 2.41
CA ASP A 63 0.31 6.38 3.40
C ASP A 63 -1.02 7.04 3.01
N LEU A 64 -1.18 7.38 1.73
CA LEU A 64 -2.44 7.93 1.22
C LEU A 64 -3.59 6.91 1.28
N ALA A 65 -3.33 5.63 0.99
CA ALA A 65 -4.31 4.57 1.14
C ALA A 65 -4.73 4.39 2.60
N ALA A 66 -3.78 4.40 3.54
CA ALA A 66 -4.05 4.34 4.96
C ALA A 66 -4.87 5.55 5.45
N LEU A 67 -4.55 6.74 4.95
CA LEU A 67 -5.30 7.97 5.23
C LEU A 67 -6.73 7.87 4.71
N ARG A 68 -6.91 7.43 3.47
CA ARG A 68 -8.22 7.18 2.87
C ARG A 68 -9.03 6.22 3.72
N ASP A 69 -8.46 5.09 4.09
CA ASP A 69 -9.17 4.06 4.87
C ASP A 69 -9.52 4.58 6.26
N LYS A 70 -8.64 5.35 6.90
CA LYS A 70 -8.90 6.00 8.20
C LYS A 70 -10.09 6.95 8.16
N TYR A 71 -10.24 7.77 7.11
CA TYR A 71 -11.24 8.84 7.08
C TYR A 71 -12.51 8.50 6.30
N LEU A 72 -12.46 7.56 5.35
CA LEU A 72 -13.61 7.17 4.54
C LEU A 72 -14.30 5.88 5.04
N SER A 73 -13.71 5.14 5.97
CA SER A 73 -14.41 4.05 6.64
C SER A 73 -15.44 4.64 7.61
N LYS A 74 -16.72 4.67 7.20
CA LYS A 74 -17.85 4.91 8.09
C LYS A 74 -17.66 4.03 9.35
N PRO A 75 -17.84 4.54 10.59
CA PRO A 75 -17.93 3.66 11.73
C PRO A 75 -19.08 2.68 11.45
N SER A 76 -18.73 1.42 11.16
CA SER A 76 -19.70 0.34 11.08
C SER A 76 -20.50 0.42 12.37
N ALA A 77 -21.82 0.53 12.23
CA ALA A 77 -22.75 0.88 13.28
C ALA A 77 -22.32 0.33 14.63
N ALA A 78 -22.20 1.21 15.63
CA ALA A 78 -22.15 0.80 17.02
C ALA A 78 -23.21 -0.31 17.23
N PRO A 79 -22.87 -1.43 17.90
CA PRO A 79 -23.90 -2.36 18.29
C PRO A 79 -24.88 -1.56 19.13
N ALA A 80 -26.11 -1.41 18.64
CA ALA A 80 -27.19 -0.85 19.44
C ALA A 80 -27.37 -1.79 20.64
N THR A 81 -26.66 -1.48 21.71
CA THR A 81 -27.00 -1.96 23.04
C THR A 81 -28.36 -1.36 23.38
N ASP A 82 -29.22 -2.25 23.88
CA ASP A 82 -30.20 -1.94 24.92
C ASP A 82 -31.46 -1.20 24.46
N SER A 83 -32.50 -1.96 24.15
CA SER A 83 -33.88 -1.70 24.61
C SER A 83 -34.82 -2.83 24.19
N THR A 84 -34.76 -3.97 24.88
CA THR A 84 -35.97 -4.78 25.10
C THR A 84 -36.09 -5.12 26.58
N ARG A 85 -36.05 -4.08 27.41
CA ARG A 85 -36.72 -4.11 28.72
C ARG A 85 -38.22 -4.08 28.43
N SER A 86 -38.85 -5.24 28.39
CA SER A 86 -40.31 -5.35 28.35
C SER A 86 -40.87 -4.99 29.73
N PRO A 87 -41.72 -3.96 29.87
CA PRO A 87 -42.54 -3.79 31.05
C PRO A 87 -43.78 -4.71 30.93
N GLY A 88 -44.12 -5.39 32.03
CA GLY A 88 -45.08 -6.50 32.05
C GLY A 88 -46.54 -6.17 31.76
N ALA A 89 -47.34 -7.24 31.65
CA ALA A 89 -48.78 -7.23 31.89
C ALA A 89 -49.16 -8.63 32.41
N ILE A 90 -49.39 -8.75 33.72
CA ILE A 90 -50.66 -9.14 34.40
C ILE A 90 -51.16 -10.53 34.02
#